data_AF-A0A150UND0-F1
#
_entry.id   AF-A0A150UND0-F1
#
_cell.length_a   1.000
_cell.length_b   1.000
_cell.length_c   1.000
_cell.angle_alpha   90.00
_cell.angle_beta   90.00
_cell.angle_gamma   90.00
#
_symmetry.space_group_name_H-M   'P 1'
#
loop_
_entity.id
_entity.type
_entity.pdbx_description
1 polymer ?
#
loop_
_entity_poly.entity_id
_entity_poly.type
_entity_poly.pdbx_seq_one_letter_code
_entity_poly.pdbx_strand_id
1 'polypeptide(L)' 'NNEVIQPSLKPVRWLGIWFDPYLTFKEHIRIRASQARQAFLRLERLAYTGRGLSAKALRQLYRACIISIADYGSPIWSN' A
#
# COMPACT_ATOMS: atom_id res chain seq x y z
N ASN A 1 2.49 6.91 39.36
CA ASN A 1 3.56 6.86 38.35
C ASN A 1 3.21 7.77 37.19
N ASN A 2 3.75 8.99 37.19
CA ASN A 2 3.57 9.96 36.11
C ASN A 2 4.69 9.81 35.08
N GLU A 3 4.67 8.71 34.32
CA GLU A 3 5.57 8.59 33.17
C GLU A 3 5.02 9.46 32.03
N VAL A 4 5.71 10.56 31.75
CA VAL A 4 5.44 11.41 30.60
C VAL A 4 6.03 10.73 29.37
N ILE A 5 5.18 10.12 28.54
CA ILE A 5 5.58 9.46 27.30
C ILE A 5 5.93 10.55 26.28
N GLN A 6 7.20 10.63 25.88
CA GLN A 6 7.62 11.57 24.84
C GLN A 6 7.33 11.01 23.44
N PRO A 7 6.82 11.83 22.50
CA PRO A 7 6.59 11.38 21.13
C PRO A 7 7.90 10.95 20.45
N SER A 8 7.93 9.73 19.91
CA SER A 8 9.03 9.29 19.07
C SER A 8 9.03 10.08 17.76
N LEU A 9 10.19 10.65 17.39
CA LEU A 9 10.39 11.31 16.08
C LEU A 9 10.57 10.30 14.93
N LYS A 10 10.72 9.00 15.23
CA LYS A 10 10.88 7.95 14.23
C LYS A 10 9.52 7.33 13.88
N PRO A 11 9.27 7.03 12.59
CA PRO A 11 8.10 6.25 12.20
C PRO A 11 8.11 4.88 12.87
N VAL A 12 6.95 4.45 13.37
CA VAL A 12 6.74 3.14 13.99
C VAL A 12 5.94 2.26 13.04
N ARG A 13 6.38 1.00 12.87
CA ARG A 13 5.62 0.01 12.11
C ARG A 13 4.78 -0.84 13.05
N TRP A 14 3.46 -0.79 12.88
CA TRP A 14 2.53 -1.63 13.63
C TRP A 14 1.50 -2.26 12.70
N LEU A 15 1.31 -3.58 12.81
CA LEU A 15 0.48 -4.40 11.91
C LEU A 15 0.81 -4.25 10.41
N GLY A 16 2.00 -3.75 10.05
CA GLY A 16 2.35 -3.48 8.65
C GLY A 16 1.94 -2.10 8.14
N ILE A 17 1.47 -1.23 9.03
CA ILE A 17 1.21 0.18 8.77
C ILE A 17 2.33 1.02 9.38
N TRP A 18 2.79 2.03 8.64
CA TRP A 18 3.79 2.97 9.12
C TRP A 18 3.12 4.22 9.68
N PHE A 19 3.27 4.42 10.98
CA PHE A 19 2.79 5.58 11.72
C PHE A 19 3.94 6.56 11.85
N ASP A 20 3.85 7.69 11.17
CA ASP A 20 4.76 8.82 11.37
C ASP A 20 4.33 9.64 12.60
N PRO A 21 5.24 10.43 13.21
CA PRO A 21 4.96 11.13 14.47
C PRO A 21 3.74 12.07 14.40
N TYR A 22 3.44 12.59 13.22
CA TYR A 22 2.34 13.52 12.97
C TYR A 22 1.11 12.84 12.32
N LEU A 23 1.11 11.51 12.21
CA LEU A 23 0.04 10.73 11.59
C LEU A 23 -0.36 11.26 10.19
N THR A 24 0.62 11.72 9.41
CA THR A 24 0.41 12.11 8.00
C THR A 24 0.37 10.90 7.06
N PHE A 25 0.83 9.73 7.53
CA PHE A 25 0.94 8.47 6.80
C PHE A 25 1.72 8.54 5.47
N LYS A 26 2.45 9.64 5.21
CA LYS A 26 3.19 9.86 3.95
C LYS A 26 4.14 8.73 3.63
N GLU A 27 4.88 8.25 4.63
CA GLU A 27 5.82 7.16 4.46
C GLU A 27 5.10 5.84 4.12
N HIS A 28 3.99 5.54 4.81
CA HIS A 28 3.16 4.38 4.51
C HIS A 28 2.63 4.42 3.08
N ILE A 29 2.02 5.53 2.68
CA ILE A 29 1.45 5.74 1.34
C ILE A 29 2.54 5.57 0.28
N ARG A 30 3.73 6.15 0.49
CA ARG A 30 4.87 6.01 -0.43
C ARG A 30 5.30 4.55 -0.60
N ILE A 31 5.38 3.80 0.50
CA ILE A 31 5.72 2.37 0.47
C ILE A 31 4.66 1.57 -0.28
N ARG A 32 3.37 1.77 0.05
CA ARG A 32 2.25 1.07 -0.59
C ARG A 32 2.12 1.40 -2.06
N ALA A 33 2.29 2.65 -2.46
CA ALA A 33 2.30 3.07 -3.86
C ALA A 33 3.45 2.40 -4.64
N SER A 34 4.65 2.32 -4.05
CA SER A 34 5.79 1.63 -4.68
C SER A 34 5.51 0.12 -4.87
N GLN A 35 4.97 -0.54 -3.85
CA GLN A 35 4.59 -1.96 -3.92
C GLN A 35 3.48 -2.20 -4.96
N ALA A 36 2.44 -1.36 -4.97
CA ALA A 36 1.35 -1.43 -5.93
C ALA A 36 1.85 -1.21 -7.37
N ARG A 37 2.78 -0.26 -7.57
CA ARG A 37 3.44 -0.05 -8.86
C ARG A 37 4.22 -1.28 -9.31
N GLN A 38 4.98 -1.92 -8.42
CA GLN A 38 5.70 -3.15 -8.77
C GLN A 38 4.73 -4.28 -9.17
N ALA A 39 3.61 -4.42 -8.47
CA ALA A 39 2.56 -5.39 -8.84
C ALA A 39 1.93 -5.06 -10.20
N PHE A 40 1.68 -3.78 -10.49
CA PHE A 40 1.21 -3.32 -11.79
C PHE A 40 2.17 -3.67 -12.93
N LEU A 41 3.47 -3.40 -12.77
CA LEU A 41 4.47 -3.74 -13.79
C LEU A 41 4.54 -5.25 -14.07
N ARG A 42 4.29 -6.09 -13.05
CA ARG A 42 4.18 -7.55 -13.24
C ARG A 42 2.91 -7.90 -14.03
N LEU A 43 1.78 -7.29 -13.70
CA LEU A 43 0.52 -7.48 -14.41
C LEU A 43 0.62 -7.07 -15.89
N GLU A 44 1.26 -5.92 -16.16
CA GLU A 44 1.50 -5.42 -17.51
C GLU A 44 2.32 -6.41 -18.36
N ARG A 45 3.38 -6.98 -17.78
CA ARG A 45 4.17 -8.04 -18.44
C ARG A 45 3.32 -9.26 -18.76
N LEU A 46 2.43 -9.67 -17.85
CA LEU A 46 1.50 -10.78 -18.10
C LEU A 46 0.49 -10.45 -19.22
N ALA A 47 0.03 -9.20 -19.29
CA ALA A 47 -0.88 -8.72 -20.33
C ALA A 47 -0.26 -8.77 -21.73
N TYR A 48 1.03 -8.44 -21.85
CA TYR A 48 1.74 -8.36 -23.13
C TYR A 48 2.29 -9.70 -23.65
N THR A 49 2.10 -10.80 -22.92
CA THR A 49 2.51 -12.13 -23.42
C THR A 49 1.69 -12.54 -24.65
N GLY A 50 2.27 -13.31 -25.58
CA GLY A 50 1.65 -13.67 -26.88
C GLY A 50 0.30 -14.43 -26.80
N ARG A 51 -0.13 -14.85 -25.61
CA ARG A 51 -1.49 -15.29 -25.27
C ARG A 51 -1.93 -14.62 -23.96
N GLY A 52 -1.91 -13.29 -23.95
CA GLY A 52 -2.16 -12.48 -22.76
C GLY A 52 -3.50 -12.74 -22.08
N LEU A 53 -3.62 -12.28 -20.84
CA LEU A 53 -4.87 -12.40 -20.08
C LEU A 53 -6.02 -11.66 -20.77
N SER A 54 -7.22 -12.21 -20.65
CA SER A 54 -8.43 -11.50 -21.05
C SER A 54 -8.59 -10.19 -20.27
N ALA A 55 -9.23 -9.20 -20.86
CA ALA A 55 -9.50 -7.93 -20.19
C ALA A 55 -10.25 -8.11 -18.85
N LYS A 56 -11.12 -9.12 -18.75
CA LYS A 56 -11.81 -9.48 -17.50
C LYS A 56 -10.83 -9.94 -16.43
N ALA A 57 -9.91 -10.84 -16.78
CA ALA A 57 -8.91 -11.36 -15.84
C ALA A 57 -7.91 -10.27 -15.41
N LEU A 58 -7.50 -9.37 -16.32
CA LEU A 58 -6.67 -8.21 -15.99
C LEU A 58 -7.34 -7.29 -14.97
N ARG A 59 -8.62 -6.94 -15.17
CA ARG A 59 -9.38 -6.14 -14.20
C ARG A 59 -9.51 -6.82 -12.84
N GLN A 60 -9.73 -8.14 -12.83
CA GLN A 60 -9.81 -8.91 -11.60
C GLN A 60 -8.49 -8.86 -10.83
N LEU A 61 -7.36 -9.11 -11.50
CA LEU A 61 -6.04 -9.04 -10.88
C LEU A 61 -5.69 -7.64 -10.41
N TYR A 62 -6.06 -6.61 -11.17
CA TYR A 62 -5.86 -5.22 -10.76
C TYR A 62 -6.58 -4.91 -9.43
N ARG A 63 -7.86 -5.27 -9.32
CA ARG A 63 -8.62 -5.06 -8.08
C ARG A 63 -8.10 -5.92 -6.92
N ALA A 64 -7.84 -7.20 -7.18
CA ALA A 64 -7.44 -8.15 -6.14
C ALA A 64 -6.02 -7.91 -5.61
N CYS A 65 -5.09 -7.46 -6.44
CA CYS A 65 -3.69 -7.34 -6.05
C CYS A 65 -3.24 -5.90 -5.89
N ILE A 66 -3.56 -5.02 -6.85
CA ILE A 66 -2.98 -3.66 -6.90
C ILE A 66 -3.76 -2.74 -5.98
N ILE A 67 -5.08 -2.70 -6.10
CA ILE A 67 -5.95 -1.90 -5.22
C ILE A 67 -5.79 -2.38 -3.78
N SER A 68 -5.80 -3.70 -3.54
CA SER A 68 -5.63 -4.25 -2.20
C SER A 68 -4.30 -3.88 -1.52
N ILE A 69 -3.22 -3.69 -2.29
CA ILE A 69 -1.93 -3.19 -1.77
C ILE A 69 -2.00 -1.68 -1.51
N ALA A 70 -2.53 -0.91 -2.47
CA ALA A 70 -2.58 0.55 -2.40
C ALA A 70 -3.47 1.05 -1.26
N ASP A 71 -4.63 0.43 -1.07
CA ASP A 71 -5.65 0.83 -0.10
C ASP A 71 -5.42 0.26 1.30
N TYR A 72 -4.37 -0.56 1.48
CA TYR A 72 -4.11 -1.17 2.78
C TYR A 72 -3.86 -0.09 3.85
N GLY A 73 -4.78 0.01 4.81
CA GLY A 73 -4.75 1.00 5.89
C GLY A 73 -5.56 2.27 5.60
N SER A 74 -6.14 2.43 4.41
CA SER A 74 -6.85 3.66 4.02
C SER A 74 -7.95 4.14 4.96
N PRO A 75 -8.75 3.25 5.59
CA PRO A 75 -9.79 3.69 6.52
C PRO A 75 -9.26 4.44 7.76
N ILE A 76 -7.96 4.35 8.06
CA ILE A 76 -7.36 5.00 9.25
C ILE A 76 -7.09 6.48 8.99
N TRP A 77 -6.78 6.88 7.75
CA TRP A 77 -6.41 8.27 7.43
C TRP A 77 -7.44 9.00 6.56
N SER A 78 -8.43 8.31 5.98
CA SER A 78 -9.45 8.90 5.12
C SER A 78 -10.75 9.26 5.83
N ASN A 79 -10.78 9.19 7.16
CA ASN A 79 -11.95 9.49 8.00
C ASN A 79 -12.03 10.98 8.34
#